data_AF-A0A2L2X9A1-F1
#
_entry.id   AF-A0A2L2X9A1-F1
#
_cell.length_a   1.000
_cell.length_b   1.000
_cell.length_c   1.000
_cell.angle_alpha   90.00
_cell.angle_beta   90.00
_cell.angle_gamma   90.00
#
_symmetry.space_group_name_H-M   'P 1'
#
loop_
_entity.id
_entity.type
_entity.pdbx_description
1 polymer ?
#
loop_
_entity_poly.entity_id
_entity_poly.type
_entity_poly.pdbx_seq_one_letter_code
_entity_poly.pdbx_strand_id
1 'polypeptide(L)'
;MFALLGSFLSQFGQGLVDAISAGAFIAGLAAMILFAPMDSPSAPIISSLRKKKLKIISIAFVFLETFAVLLIRESSWQYAVVVQSCVALTLLWVSFMLTRKGHKLMSLIDKISFKKT
;
A
#
# COMPACT_ATOMS: atom_id res chain seq x y z
N MET A 1 -7.41 8.29 9.25
CA MET A 1 -5.96 8.49 9.48
C MET A 1 -5.26 9.03 8.24
N PHE A 2 -5.24 8.30 7.11
CA PHE A 2 -4.53 8.72 5.90
C PHE A 2 -5.07 9.98 5.23
N ALA A 3 -6.37 10.29 5.34
CA ALA A 3 -6.93 11.54 4.81
C ALA A 3 -6.38 12.81 5.48
N LEU A 4 -6.15 12.77 6.80
CA LEU A 4 -5.55 13.88 7.56
C LEU A 4 -4.05 14.04 7.26
N LEU A 5 -3.34 12.92 7.13
CA LEU A 5 -1.92 12.96 6.80
C LEU A 5 -1.70 13.36 5.32
N GLY A 6 -2.58 12.91 4.42
CA GLY A 6 -2.59 13.29 3.02
C GLY A 6 -2.94 14.76 2.81
N SER A 7 -3.88 15.32 3.58
CA SER A 7 -4.15 16.76 3.52
C SER A 7 -2.97 17.58 4.04
N PHE A 8 -2.31 17.15 5.12
CA PHE A 8 -1.09 17.80 5.60
C PHE A 8 0.04 17.75 4.56
N LEU A 9 0.31 16.58 3.97
CA LEU A 9 1.35 16.41 2.94
C LEU A 9 1.05 17.21 1.66
N SER A 10 -0.23 17.35 1.29
CA SER A 10 -0.61 18.13 0.10
C SER A 10 -0.26 19.62 0.20
N GLN A 11 -0.07 20.15 1.41
CA GLN A 11 0.33 21.54 1.62
C GLN A 11 1.79 21.81 1.22
N PHE A 12 2.62 20.77 1.13
CA PHE A 12 4.04 20.89 0.79
C PHE A 12 4.31 20.93 -0.73
N GLY A 13 3.25 20.93 -1.55
CA GLY A 13 3.31 21.09 -3.00
C GLY A 13 3.39 19.78 -3.78
N GLN A 14 3.04 19.87 -5.07
CA GLN A 14 2.87 18.72 -5.97
C GLN A 14 4.16 17.89 -6.12
N GLY A 15 5.34 18.52 -6.11
CA GLY A 15 6.62 17.82 -6.28
C GLY A 15 6.92 16.80 -5.17
N LEU A 16 6.57 17.12 -3.93
CA LEU A 16 6.75 16.19 -2.80
C LEU A 16 5.75 15.03 -2.88
N VAL A 17 4.51 15.32 -3.28
CA VAL A 17 3.47 14.29 -3.48
C VAL A 17 3.86 13.34 -4.62
N ASP A 18 4.40 13.85 -5.71
CA ASP A 18 4.91 13.05 -6.83
C ASP A 18 6.10 12.17 -6.38
N ALA A 19 7.04 12.72 -5.60
CA ALA A 19 8.18 11.95 -5.05
C ALA A 19 7.73 10.83 -4.11
N ILE A 20 6.78 11.11 -3.20
CA ILE A 20 6.18 10.10 -2.31
C ILE A 20 5.44 9.04 -3.12
N SER A 21 4.67 9.45 -4.13
CA SER A 21 3.93 8.52 -5.00
C SER A 21 4.87 7.60 -5.77
N ALA A 22 5.97 8.13 -6.31
CA ALA A 22 7.00 7.33 -6.98
C ALA A 22 7.67 6.35 -6.01
N GLY A 23 8.04 6.82 -4.80
CA GLY A 23 8.59 5.97 -3.76
C GLY A 23 7.62 4.87 -3.32
N ALA A 24 6.33 5.19 -3.18
CA ALA A 24 5.26 4.25 -2.85
C ALA A 24 5.11 3.18 -3.92
N PHE A 25 5.15 3.56 -5.19
CA PHE A 25 5.08 2.63 -6.31
C PHE A 25 6.27 1.67 -6.33
N ILE A 26 7.51 2.20 -6.22
CA ILE A 26 8.72 1.37 -6.19
C ILE A 26 8.68 0.40 -5.01
N ALA A 27 8.32 0.90 -3.82
CA ALA A 27 8.20 0.08 -2.62
C ALA A 27 7.11 -0.99 -2.76
N GLY A 28 5.95 -0.65 -3.33
CA GLY A 28 4.86 -1.58 -3.56
C GLY A 28 5.18 -2.64 -4.59
N LEU A 29 5.80 -2.26 -5.71
CA LEU A 29 6.26 -3.21 -6.71
C LEU A 29 7.31 -4.16 -6.14
N ALA A 30 8.30 -3.63 -5.42
CA ALA A 30 9.33 -4.45 -4.76
C ALA A 30 8.70 -5.39 -3.73
N ALA A 31 7.76 -4.91 -2.92
CA ALA A 31 7.08 -5.72 -1.92
C ALA A 31 6.26 -6.85 -2.57
N MET A 32 5.54 -6.58 -3.67
CA MET A 32 4.78 -7.60 -4.39
C MET A 32 5.69 -8.62 -5.09
N ILE A 33 6.83 -8.19 -5.64
CA ILE A 33 7.77 -9.12 -6.28
C ILE A 33 8.41 -10.05 -5.24
N LEU A 34 8.83 -9.51 -4.09
CA LEU A 34 9.60 -10.22 -3.07
C LEU A 34 8.73 -11.02 -2.10
N PHE A 35 7.58 -10.49 -1.69
CA PHE A 35 6.77 -11.05 -0.60
C PHE A 35 5.45 -11.68 -1.08
N ALA A 36 4.99 -11.43 -2.31
CA ALA A 36 3.77 -12.06 -2.82
C ALA A 36 4.04 -13.36 -3.62
N PRO A 37 3.23 -14.42 -3.41
CA PRO A 37 2.18 -14.55 -2.40
C PRO A 37 2.79 -14.88 -1.03
N MET A 38 2.32 -14.21 0.03
CA MET A 38 2.78 -14.51 1.38
C MET A 38 2.18 -15.85 1.80
N ASP A 39 2.97 -16.91 1.73
CA ASP A 39 2.59 -18.20 2.28
C ASP A 39 2.56 -18.08 3.82
N SER A 40 1.40 -18.37 4.41
CA SER A 40 1.26 -18.48 5.87
C SER A 40 1.32 -19.96 6.28
N PRO A 41 2.01 -20.31 7.38
CA PRO A 41 1.95 -21.65 7.96
C PRO A 41 0.51 -22.10 8.29
N SER A 42 -0.38 -21.15 8.60
CA SER A 42 -1.79 -21.43 8.91
C SER A 42 -2.69 -21.60 7.68
N ALA A 43 -2.21 -21.25 6.48
CA ALA A 43 -2.96 -21.38 5.23
C ALA A 43 -2.00 -21.63 4.05
N PRO A 44 -1.44 -22.85 3.94
CA PRO A 44 -0.50 -23.16 2.86
C PRO A 44 -1.22 -23.12 1.51
N ILE A 45 -0.70 -22.32 0.57
CA ILE A 45 -1.19 -22.33 -0.81
C ILE A 45 -0.56 -23.54 -1.51
N ILE A 46 -1.27 -24.67 -1.56
CA ILE A 46 -0.71 -25.94 -2.02
C ILE A 46 -0.50 -25.95 -3.55
N SER A 47 -1.33 -25.22 -4.31
CA SER A 47 -1.26 -25.21 -5.78
C SER A 47 -0.40 -24.07 -6.34
N SER A 48 0.62 -24.43 -7.13
CA SER A 48 1.53 -23.49 -7.81
C SER A 48 0.80 -22.56 -8.79
N LEU A 49 -0.27 -23.04 -9.44
CA LEU A 49 -1.13 -22.25 -10.32
C LEU A 49 -1.85 -21.13 -9.56
N ARG A 50 -2.36 -21.41 -8.35
CA ARG A 50 -3.05 -20.41 -7.53
C ARG A 50 -2.08 -19.36 -7.01
N LYS A 51 -0.85 -19.74 -6.65
CA LYS A 51 0.23 -18.80 -6.29
C LYS A 51 0.54 -17.82 -7.42
N LYS A 52 0.71 -18.32 -8.65
CA LYS A 52 0.97 -17.48 -9.82
C LYS A 52 -0.19 -16.53 -10.10
N LYS A 53 -1.43 -17.03 -10.08
CA LYS A 53 -2.62 -16.19 -10.29
C LYS A 53 -2.73 -15.06 -9.26
N LEU A 54 -2.53 -15.36 -7.98
CA LEU A 54 -2.56 -14.34 -6.92
C LEU A 54 -1.45 -13.30 -7.10
N LYS A 55 -0.22 -13.72 -7.44
CA LYS A 55 0.88 -12.79 -7.72
C LYS A 55 0.57 -11.87 -8.90
N ILE A 56 0.00 -12.39 -9.97
CA ILE A 56 -0.40 -11.61 -11.14
C ILE A 56 -1.48 -10.59 -10.76
N ILE A 57 -2.50 -11.00 -10.01
CA ILE A 57 -3.57 -10.09 -9.55
C ILE A 57 -3.00 -8.98 -8.67
N SER A 58 -2.11 -9.30 -7.74
CA SER A 58 -1.46 -8.29 -6.88
C SER A 58 -0.63 -7.29 -7.68
N ILE A 59 0.16 -7.76 -8.65
CA ILE A 59 0.94 -6.87 -9.52
C ILE A 59 0.01 -5.99 -10.38
N ALA A 60 -1.04 -6.58 -10.96
CA ALA A 60 -2.03 -5.84 -11.75
C ALA A 60 -2.72 -4.74 -10.93
N PHE A 61 -2.98 -5.01 -9.64
CA PHE A 61 -3.57 -4.02 -8.73
C PHE A 61 -2.64 -2.82 -8.49
N VAL A 62 -1.33 -3.05 -8.29
CA VAL A 62 -0.35 -1.96 -8.13
C VAL A 62 -0.27 -1.11 -9.41
N PHE A 63 -0.29 -1.74 -10.59
CA PHE A 63 -0.37 -1.00 -11.86
C PHE A 63 -1.67 -0.20 -11.99
N LEU A 64 -2.80 -0.76 -11.60
CA LEU A 64 -4.09 -0.06 -11.62
C LEU A 64 -4.09 1.16 -10.70
N GLU A 65 -3.57 1.04 -9.48
CA GLU A 65 -3.43 2.17 -8.56
C GLU A 65 -2.51 3.26 -9.11
N THR A 66 -1.40 2.87 -9.75
CA THR A 66 -0.46 3.80 -10.38
C THR A 66 -1.12 4.56 -11.52
N PHE A 67 -1.89 3.86 -12.34
CA PHE A 67 -2.66 4.48 -13.42
C PHE A 67 -3.71 5.44 -12.87
N ALA A 68 -4.42 5.05 -11.80
CA ALA A 68 -5.38 5.93 -11.14
C ALA A 68 -4.72 7.21 -10.60
N VAL A 69 -3.54 7.11 -9.99
CA VAL A 69 -2.76 8.27 -9.52
C VAL A 69 -2.39 9.21 -10.67
N LEU A 70 -1.96 8.68 -11.81
CA LEU A 70 -1.63 9.49 -12.99
C LEU A 70 -2.86 10.21 -13.54
N LEU A 71 -4.02 9.54 -13.61
CA LEU A 71 -5.27 10.17 -14.04
C LEU A 71 -5.73 11.27 -13.08
N ILE A 72 -5.58 11.06 -11.77
CA ILE A 72 -5.95 12.05 -10.75
C ILE A 72 -5.02 13.26 -10.84
N ARG A 73 -3.73 13.05 -11.10
CA ARG A 73 -2.73 14.13 -11.21
C ARG A 73 -3.03 15.10 -12.35
N GLU A 74 -3.51 14.62 -13.49
CA GLU A 74 -3.87 15.46 -14.64
C GLU A 74 -5.23 16.15 -14.46
N SER A 75 -5.98 15.84 -13.40
CA SER A 75 -7.26 16.46 -13.11
C SER A 75 -7.09 17.81 -12.43
N SER A 76 -7.83 18.82 -12.89
CA SER A 76 -7.88 20.16 -12.26
C SER A 76 -8.72 20.20 -10.97
N TRP A 77 -9.00 19.04 -10.37
CA TRP A 77 -9.86 18.95 -9.20
C TRP A 77 -9.11 19.40 -7.95
N GLN A 78 -9.71 20.31 -7.18
CA GLN A 78 -9.14 20.88 -5.96
C GLN A 78 -8.69 19.84 -4.91
N TYR A 79 -9.26 18.63 -4.92
CA TYR A 79 -8.90 17.55 -4.00
C TYR A 79 -7.96 16.50 -4.61
N ALA A 80 -7.56 16.65 -5.88
CA ALA A 80 -6.73 15.67 -6.59
C ALA A 80 -5.44 15.35 -5.83
N VAL A 81 -4.74 16.38 -5.35
CA VAL A 81 -3.47 16.25 -4.60
C VAL A 81 -3.66 15.50 -3.28
N VAL A 82 -4.77 15.74 -2.59
CA VAL A 82 -5.09 15.07 -1.31
C VAL A 82 -5.40 13.59 -1.56
N VAL A 83 -6.18 13.28 -2.60
CA VAL A 83 -6.52 11.91 -2.99
C VAL A 83 -5.25 11.16 -3.42
N GLN A 84 -4.42 11.76 -4.27
CA GLN A 84 -3.14 11.21 -4.69
C GLN A 84 -2.25 10.85 -3.48
N SER A 85 -2.11 11.79 -2.53
CA SER A 85 -1.33 11.57 -1.30
C SER A 85 -1.90 10.42 -0.46
N CYS A 86 -3.22 10.31 -0.38
CA CYS A 86 -3.90 9.26 0.36
C CYS A 86 -3.67 7.87 -0.28
N VAL A 87 -3.76 7.79 -1.61
CA VAL A 87 -3.47 6.55 -2.36
C VAL A 87 -2.01 6.14 -2.17
N ALA A 88 -1.06 7.07 -2.29
CA ALA A 88 0.36 6.78 -2.09
C ALA A 88 0.67 6.29 -0.67
N LEU A 89 0.09 6.92 0.36
CA LEU A 89 0.23 6.47 1.74
C LEU A 89 -0.39 5.08 1.98
N THR A 90 -1.54 4.82 1.36
CA THR A 90 -2.21 3.52 1.46
C THR A 90 -1.35 2.43 0.83
N LEU A 91 -0.77 2.68 -0.35
CA LEU A 91 0.13 1.75 -1.01
C LEU A 91 1.37 1.47 -0.16
N LEU A 92 2.00 2.51 0.42
CA LEU A 92 3.11 2.33 1.36
C LEU A 92 2.73 1.48 2.58
N TRP A 93 1.55 1.74 3.14
CA TRP A 93 1.03 0.98 4.27
C TRP A 93 0.82 -0.49 3.93
N VAL A 94 0.15 -0.79 2.82
CA VAL A 94 -0.08 -2.17 2.35
C VAL A 94 1.25 -2.87 2.09
N SER A 95 2.19 -2.18 1.43
CA SER A 95 3.54 -2.68 1.16
C SER A 95 4.30 -3.01 2.43
N PHE A 96 4.19 -2.15 3.45
CA PHE A 96 4.78 -2.40 4.76
C PHE A 96 4.13 -3.60 5.46
N MET A 97 2.80 -3.73 5.40
CA MET A 97 2.06 -4.84 6.00
C MET A 97 2.40 -6.20 5.39
N LEU A 98 2.77 -6.25 4.12
CA LEU A 98 3.27 -7.47 3.45
C LEU A 98 4.63 -7.95 3.99
N THR A 99 5.39 -7.08 4.68
CA THR A 99 6.69 -7.46 5.24
C THR A 99 6.56 -8.15 6.60
N ARG A 100 7.53 -9.00 6.96
CA ARG A 100 7.59 -9.61 8.31
C ARG A 100 7.56 -8.57 9.44
N LYS A 101 8.10 -7.38 9.21
CA LYS A 101 8.07 -6.26 10.18
C LYS A 101 6.65 -5.71 10.36
N GLY A 102 5.89 -5.57 9.26
CA GLY A 102 4.48 -5.18 9.29
C GLY A 102 3.63 -6.17 10.09
N HIS A 103 3.79 -7.46 9.85
CA HIS A 103 3.11 -8.49 10.66
C HIS A 103 3.49 -8.44 12.14
N LYS A 104 4.76 -8.21 12.46
CA LYS A 104 5.20 -8.05 13.85
C LYS A 104 4.54 -6.83 14.49
N LEU A 105 4.46 -5.70 13.78
CA LEU A 105 3.77 -4.50 14.25
C LEU A 105 2.29 -4.78 14.52
N MET A 106 1.60 -5.45 13.59
CA MET A 106 0.20 -5.84 13.79
C MET A 106 0.03 -6.75 15.01
N SER A 107 0.91 -7.73 15.20
CA SER A 107 0.88 -8.60 16.37
C SER A 107 1.12 -7.86 17.70
N LEU A 108 1.84 -6.73 17.66
CA LEU A 108 2.02 -5.88 18.84
C LEU A 108 0.75 -5.08 19.13
N ILE A 109 0.09 -4.55 18.10
CA ILE A 109 -1.21 -3.86 18.22
C ILE A 109 -2.28 -4.82 18.73
N ASP A 110 -2.33 -6.05 18.20
CA ASP A 110 -3.29 -7.07 18.66
C ASP A 110 -3.05 -7.44 20.13
N LYS A 111 -1.79 -7.43 20.60
CA LYS A 111 -1.45 -7.64 22.01
C LYS A 111 -1.81 -6.47 22.93
N ILE A 112 -2.03 -5.27 22.37
CA ILE A 112 -2.53 -4.11 23.12
C ILE A 112 -4.06 -4.22 23.33
N SER A 113 -4.72 -5.20 22.68
CA SER A 113 -6.12 -5.53 22.98
C SER A 113 -6.28 -5.91 24.45
N PHE A 114 -7.09 -5.11 25.14
CA PHE A 114 -7.29 -5.09 26.58
C PHE A 114 -7.44 -6.51 27.17
N LYS A 115 -6.64 -6.78 28.20
CA LYS A 115 -7.03 -7.70 29.27
C LYS A 115 -8.43 -7.27 29.73
N LYS A 116 -9.47 -7.97 29.27
CA LYS A 116 -10.83 -7.85 29.80
C LYS A 116 -10.74 -8.26 31.27
N THR A 117 -10.71 -7.27 32.15
CA THR A 117 -10.99 -7.43 33.58
C THR A 117 -12.48 -7.65 33.76
#